data_AF-A0A954UWW4-F1
#
_entry.id   AF-A0A954UWW4-F1
#
_cell.length_a   1.000
_cell.length_b   1.000
_cell.length_c   1.000
_cell.angle_alpha   90.00
_cell.angle_beta   90.00
_cell.angle_gamma   90.00
#
_symmetry.space_group_name_H-M   'P 1'
#
loop_
_entity.id
_entity.type
_entity.pdbx_description
1 polymer ?
#
loop_
_entity_poly.entity_id
_entity_poly.type
_entity_poly.pdbx_seq_one_letter_code
_entity_poly.pdbx_strand_id
1 'polypeptide(L)'
;NELCDYAMERIPEHAVRFIAAAERDEEDRELALRVFKQAWPLAEEAAEILRDKIAPALDEKESLLSLSAAWTTRELGNDLPRADEPLTLPELAVACKLRDRELFLEGCQELYGVFDKVVELVREVDQDAIPADYEIPRPVEEAIGEASSYHYEELTSAVGMAGFKPQLVIADDVVIFGYSDRQVRDMLGRRALATRPAWLTEETPVAAVGYADYGGMLAAMRPWIMYGFSMSGMPLNQPLAPADGPVPSANDLLQIWDTFSAAGVAAATVSTDDSGPTVAHWVWVSR
;
A
#
# COMPACT_ATOMS: atom_id res chain seq x y z
N ASN A 1 20.91 4.41 -4.03
CA ASN A 1 20.75 5.86 -3.78
C ASN A 1 20.93 6.76 -5.01
N GLU A 2 21.64 6.33 -6.06
CA GLU A 2 21.90 7.15 -7.27
C GLU A 2 20.66 7.76 -7.95
N LEU A 3 19.49 7.10 -7.87
CA LEU A 3 18.25 7.63 -8.43
C LEU A 3 17.74 8.86 -7.66
N CYS A 4 17.85 8.88 -6.34
CA CYS A 4 17.46 10.03 -5.52
C CYS A 4 18.41 11.21 -5.78
N ASP A 5 19.72 10.96 -5.81
CA ASP A 5 20.70 12.00 -6.14
C ASP A 5 20.45 12.59 -7.53
N TYR A 6 20.25 11.71 -8.53
CA TYR A 6 19.91 12.14 -9.89
C TYR A 6 18.61 12.96 -9.93
N ALA A 7 17.57 12.56 -9.21
CA ALA A 7 16.32 13.30 -9.15
C ALA A 7 16.52 14.68 -8.50
N MET A 8 17.21 14.74 -7.36
CA MET A 8 17.47 16.00 -6.64
C MET A 8 18.32 16.98 -7.46
N GLU A 9 19.26 16.51 -8.27
CA GLU A 9 20.02 17.38 -9.18
C GLU A 9 19.17 17.96 -10.32
N ARG A 10 18.17 17.21 -10.82
CA ARG A 10 17.44 17.54 -12.06
C ARG A 10 16.12 18.27 -11.84
N ILE A 11 15.43 18.00 -10.73
CA ILE A 11 14.13 18.59 -10.44
C ILE A 11 14.18 20.13 -10.44
N PRO A 12 15.22 20.81 -9.89
CA PRO A 12 15.26 22.27 -9.90
C PRO A 12 15.28 22.87 -11.30
N GLU A 13 16.11 22.31 -12.17
CA GLU A 13 16.19 22.76 -13.55
C GLU A 13 14.86 22.60 -14.27
N HIS A 14 14.19 21.45 -14.07
CA HIS A 14 12.90 21.16 -14.67
C HIS A 14 11.77 22.04 -14.09
N ALA A 15 11.75 22.26 -12.78
CA ALA A 15 10.77 23.10 -12.11
C ALA A 15 10.88 24.55 -12.58
N VAL A 16 12.10 25.11 -12.65
CA VAL A 16 12.32 26.47 -13.15
C VAL A 16 11.86 26.62 -14.61
N ARG A 17 12.17 25.63 -15.47
CA ARG A 17 11.70 25.63 -16.87
C ARG A 17 10.19 25.52 -16.96
N PHE A 18 9.57 24.69 -16.13
CA PHE A 18 8.12 24.52 -16.08
C PHE A 18 7.43 25.82 -15.65
N ILE A 19 7.87 26.43 -14.55
CA ILE A 19 7.35 27.71 -14.05
C ILE A 19 7.47 28.78 -15.14
N ALA A 20 8.62 28.89 -15.81
CA ALA A 20 8.82 29.86 -16.87
C ALA A 20 7.93 29.64 -18.11
N ALA A 21 7.46 28.41 -18.34
CA ALA A 21 6.58 28.06 -19.46
C ALA A 21 5.09 28.12 -19.10
N ALA A 22 4.74 27.84 -17.85
CA ALA A 22 3.36 27.78 -17.36
C ALA A 22 2.83 29.17 -16.97
N GLU A 23 3.64 29.97 -16.29
CA GLU A 23 3.25 31.30 -15.82
C GLU A 23 3.46 32.35 -16.90
N ARG A 24 2.34 32.97 -17.31
CA ARG A 24 2.31 33.96 -18.40
C ARG A 24 2.47 35.38 -17.91
N ASP A 25 2.11 35.63 -16.64
CA ASP A 25 2.32 36.90 -15.97
C ASP A 25 3.71 36.94 -15.32
N GLU A 26 4.35 38.11 -15.36
CA GLU A 26 5.71 38.27 -14.84
C GLU A 26 5.74 38.22 -13.30
N GLU A 27 4.75 38.82 -12.64
CA GLU A 27 4.68 38.88 -11.18
C GLU A 27 4.41 37.49 -10.60
N ASP A 28 3.47 36.74 -11.19
CA ASP A 28 3.17 35.35 -10.79
C ASP A 28 4.39 34.43 -10.99
N ARG A 29 5.12 34.62 -12.10
CA ARG A 29 6.35 33.86 -12.38
C ARG A 29 7.44 34.16 -11.36
N GLU A 30 7.67 35.44 -11.05
CA GLU A 30 8.67 35.84 -10.05
C GLU A 30 8.32 35.31 -8.66
N LEU A 31 7.04 35.33 -8.29
CA LEU A 31 6.55 34.76 -7.04
C LEU A 31 6.79 33.25 -7.00
N ALA A 32 6.36 32.51 -8.01
CA ALA A 32 6.54 31.05 -8.09
C ALA A 32 8.02 30.65 -8.01
N LEU A 33 8.91 31.36 -8.71
CA LEU A 33 10.35 31.11 -8.63
C LEU A 33 10.93 31.41 -7.24
N ARG A 34 10.42 32.42 -6.54
CA ARG A 34 10.83 32.75 -5.17
C ARG A 34 10.39 31.65 -4.19
N VAL A 35 9.12 31.27 -4.25
CA VAL A 35 8.56 30.19 -3.42
C VAL A 35 9.33 28.90 -3.67
N PHE A 36 9.57 28.54 -4.93
CA PHE A 36 10.37 27.36 -5.27
C PHE A 36 11.77 27.40 -4.64
N LYS A 37 12.48 28.53 -4.75
CA LYS A 37 13.83 28.67 -4.15
C LYS A 37 13.82 28.59 -2.63
N GLN A 38 12.75 29.01 -1.97
CA GLN A 38 12.61 28.91 -0.52
C GLN A 38 12.18 27.51 -0.06
N ALA A 39 11.35 26.83 -0.84
CA ALA A 39 10.89 25.47 -0.55
C ALA A 39 11.93 24.40 -0.88
N TRP A 40 12.80 24.64 -1.87
CA TRP A 40 13.78 23.66 -2.34
C TRP A 40 14.72 23.14 -1.23
N PRO A 41 15.30 23.99 -0.36
CA PRO A 41 16.09 23.51 0.77
C PRO A 41 15.33 22.57 1.73
N LEU A 42 14.01 22.73 1.88
CA LEU A 42 13.19 21.83 2.70
C LEU A 42 13.06 20.44 2.05
N ALA A 43 12.98 20.39 0.71
CA ALA A 43 13.00 19.14 -0.03
C ALA A 43 14.37 18.45 0.06
N GLU A 44 15.46 19.21 0.04
CA GLU A 44 16.83 18.70 0.28
C GLU A 44 16.95 18.12 1.69
N GLU A 45 16.49 18.83 2.72
CA GLU A 45 16.48 18.34 4.11
C GLU A 45 15.68 17.05 4.26
N ALA A 46 14.47 16.98 3.68
CA ALA A 46 13.68 15.73 3.66
C ALA A 46 14.41 14.58 2.95
N ALA A 47 15.08 14.85 1.82
CA ALA A 47 15.86 13.84 1.10
C ALA A 47 17.07 13.35 1.92
N GLU A 48 17.74 14.24 2.65
CA GLU A 48 18.82 13.90 3.57
C GLU A 48 18.32 13.00 4.71
N ILE A 49 17.20 13.32 5.35
CA ILE A 49 16.62 12.48 6.42
C ILE A 49 16.27 11.08 5.89
N LEU A 50 15.66 11.02 4.70
CA LEU A 50 15.35 9.73 4.06
C LEU A 50 16.61 8.91 3.77
N ARG A 51 17.68 9.57 3.32
CA ARG A 51 18.95 8.94 2.94
C ARG A 51 19.79 8.50 4.13
N ASP A 52 19.86 9.33 5.16
CA ASP A 52 20.84 9.20 6.24
C ASP A 52 20.24 8.53 7.48
N LYS A 53 18.91 8.54 7.63
CA LYS A 53 18.21 7.94 8.77
C LYS A 53 17.25 6.83 8.37
N ILE A 54 16.26 7.12 7.52
CA ILE A 54 15.21 6.15 7.20
C ILE A 54 15.78 4.95 6.42
N ALA A 55 16.46 5.18 5.29
CA ALA A 55 16.97 4.08 4.47
C ALA A 55 18.02 3.22 5.21
N PRO A 56 19.01 3.78 5.94
CA PRO A 56 20.00 2.98 6.66
C PRO A 56 19.42 2.22 7.86
N ALA A 57 18.32 2.71 8.43
CA ALA A 57 17.59 2.03 9.48
C ALA A 57 16.80 0.80 8.99
N LEU A 58 16.57 0.68 7.68
CA LEU A 58 15.92 -0.47 7.06
C LEU A 58 16.97 -1.48 6.54
N ASP A 59 16.62 -2.76 6.55
CA ASP A 59 17.39 -3.78 5.84
C ASP A 59 16.96 -3.80 4.36
N GLU A 60 17.74 -3.18 3.50
CA GLU A 60 17.46 -3.04 2.06
C GLU A 60 17.27 -4.39 1.33
N LYS A 61 17.66 -5.51 1.94
CA LYS A 61 17.62 -6.84 1.32
C LYS A 61 16.36 -7.62 1.66
N GLU A 62 15.61 -7.21 2.68
CA GLU A 62 14.49 -7.99 3.21
C GLU A 62 13.23 -7.12 3.32
N SER A 63 12.34 -7.28 2.34
CA SER A 63 11.01 -6.67 2.32
C SER A 63 9.96 -7.68 1.90
N LEU A 64 8.74 -7.50 2.40
CA LEU A 64 7.59 -8.36 2.14
C LEU A 64 6.42 -7.51 1.63
N LEU A 65 5.91 -7.88 0.45
CA LEU A 65 4.64 -7.39 -0.06
C LEU A 65 3.56 -8.44 0.22
N SER A 66 2.49 -8.05 0.93
CA SER A 66 1.36 -8.93 1.24
C SER A 66 0.08 -8.40 0.60
N LEU A 67 -0.53 -9.23 -0.25
CA LEU A 67 -1.86 -9.03 -0.78
C LEU A 67 -2.80 -10.06 -0.16
N SER A 68 -3.90 -9.61 0.44
CA SER A 68 -4.91 -10.49 1.05
C SER A 68 -6.32 -10.02 0.69
N ALA A 69 -7.31 -10.86 0.97
CA ALA A 69 -8.72 -10.56 0.78
C ALA A 69 -9.58 -11.23 1.87
N ALA A 70 -9.07 -11.28 3.11
CA ALA A 70 -9.75 -11.94 4.23
C ALA A 70 -10.46 -10.94 5.17
N TRP A 71 -10.21 -9.63 5.02
CA TRP A 71 -11.11 -8.62 5.54
C TRP A 71 -12.43 -8.66 4.77
N THR A 72 -13.56 -8.58 5.48
CA THR A 72 -14.89 -8.65 4.87
C THR A 72 -15.81 -7.56 5.41
N THR A 73 -16.76 -7.13 4.59
CA THR A 73 -17.83 -6.21 4.96
C THR A 73 -19.15 -6.61 4.32
N ARG A 74 -20.28 -6.22 4.92
CA ARG A 74 -21.59 -6.22 4.24
C ARG A 74 -22.04 -4.81 3.83
N GLU A 75 -21.28 -3.80 4.22
CA GLU A 75 -21.62 -2.39 4.09
C GLU A 75 -20.47 -1.70 3.35
N LEU A 76 -20.74 -1.20 2.14
CA LEU A 76 -19.75 -0.54 1.26
C LEU A 76 -19.85 1.00 1.31
N GLY A 77 -20.71 1.52 2.18
CA GLY A 77 -21.06 2.93 2.28
C GLY A 77 -22.56 3.13 2.48
N ASN A 78 -22.97 4.37 2.77
CA ASN A 78 -24.36 4.68 3.11
C ASN A 78 -25.33 4.57 1.90
N ASP A 79 -24.82 4.70 0.68
CA ASP A 79 -25.63 4.77 -0.55
C ASP A 79 -25.76 3.44 -1.30
N LEU A 80 -25.04 2.40 -0.87
CA LEU A 80 -25.07 1.09 -1.49
C LEU A 80 -25.94 0.12 -0.68
N PRO A 81 -26.76 -0.72 -1.33
CA PRO A 81 -27.49 -1.77 -0.63
C PRO A 81 -26.56 -2.67 0.18
N ARG A 82 -27.05 -3.11 1.33
CA ARG A 82 -26.33 -4.08 2.15
C ARG A 82 -26.20 -5.39 1.37
N ALA A 83 -25.00 -5.97 1.36
CA ALA A 83 -24.77 -7.27 0.74
C ALA A 83 -25.36 -8.41 1.59
N ASP A 84 -25.99 -9.38 0.93
CA ASP A 84 -26.52 -10.59 1.59
C ASP A 84 -25.38 -11.46 2.16
N GLU A 85 -24.33 -11.66 1.36
CA GLU A 85 -23.10 -12.33 1.75
C GLU A 85 -21.99 -11.30 2.06
N PRO A 86 -21.09 -11.57 3.04
CA PRO A 86 -19.93 -10.72 3.26
C PRO A 86 -19.06 -10.61 2.01
N LEU A 87 -18.80 -9.39 1.58
CA LEU A 87 -17.88 -9.05 0.50
C LEU A 87 -16.46 -9.04 1.05
N THR A 88 -15.55 -9.71 0.37
CA THR A 88 -14.12 -9.61 0.67
C THR A 88 -13.60 -8.25 0.26
N LEU A 89 -12.65 -7.69 0.99
CA LEU A 89 -12.01 -6.44 0.63
C LEU A 89 -10.56 -6.73 0.34
N PRO A 90 -9.98 -6.13 -0.72
CA PRO A 90 -8.55 -6.23 -0.93
C PRO A 90 -7.84 -5.63 0.28
N GLU A 91 -6.72 -6.22 0.63
CA GLU A 91 -5.82 -5.77 1.68
C GLU A 91 -4.42 -5.75 1.10
N LEU A 92 -3.70 -4.65 1.32
CA LEU A 92 -2.32 -4.48 0.89
C LEU A 92 -1.52 -4.01 2.10
N ALA A 93 -0.39 -4.69 2.32
CA ALA A 93 0.60 -4.27 3.30
C ALA A 93 2.00 -4.51 2.77
N VAL A 94 2.92 -3.64 3.17
CA VAL A 94 4.36 -3.74 2.93
C VAL A 94 5.04 -3.82 4.28
N ALA A 95 5.91 -4.79 4.47
CA ALA A 95 6.78 -4.86 5.64
C ALA A 95 8.24 -4.76 5.21
N CYS A 96 9.01 -3.99 5.96
CA CYS A 96 10.46 -3.88 5.80
C CYS A 96 11.10 -4.23 7.13
N LYS A 97 12.18 -5.00 7.09
CA LYS A 97 12.93 -5.31 8.30
C LYS A 97 13.65 -4.06 8.80
N LEU A 98 13.63 -3.86 10.11
CA LEU A 98 14.35 -2.80 10.80
C LEU A 98 15.70 -3.33 11.26
N ARG A 99 16.75 -2.59 10.92
CA ARG A 99 18.10 -2.76 11.44
C ARG A 99 18.36 -1.85 12.64
N ASP A 100 17.77 -0.66 12.64
CA ASP A 100 17.90 0.33 13.71
C ASP A 100 16.56 1.05 13.94
N ARG A 101 15.82 0.60 14.94
CA ARG A 101 14.50 1.16 15.27
C ARG A 101 14.58 2.60 15.76
N GLU A 102 15.61 2.95 16.52
CA GLU A 102 15.75 4.29 17.09
C GLU A 102 16.04 5.31 16.00
N LEU A 103 16.97 4.98 15.08
CA LEU A 103 17.28 5.82 13.92
C LEU A 103 16.07 6.01 12.99
N PHE A 104 15.25 4.97 12.81
CA PHE A 104 14.02 5.07 12.03
C PHE A 104 13.02 6.05 12.67
N LEU A 105 12.78 5.92 13.97
CA LEU A 105 11.87 6.80 14.72
C LEU A 105 12.36 8.25 14.73
N GLU A 106 13.66 8.46 14.91
CA GLU A 106 14.31 9.78 14.81
C GLU A 106 14.08 10.40 13.43
N GLY A 107 14.32 9.64 12.36
CA GLY A 107 14.06 10.10 10.99
C GLY A 107 12.58 10.47 10.76
N CYS A 108 11.63 9.70 11.28
CA CYS A 108 10.20 10.05 11.20
C CYS A 108 9.88 11.36 11.92
N GLN A 109 10.45 11.58 13.11
CA GLN A 109 10.26 12.82 13.87
C GLN A 109 10.85 14.03 13.16
N GLU A 110 12.03 13.89 12.55
CA GLU A 110 12.64 14.99 11.79
C GLU A 110 11.88 15.32 10.52
N LEU A 111 11.30 14.33 9.83
CA LEU A 111 10.41 14.57 8.69
C LEU A 111 9.19 15.40 9.09
N TYR A 112 8.63 15.20 10.28
CA TYR A 112 7.58 16.08 10.81
C TYR A 112 8.06 17.52 10.99
N GLY A 113 9.29 17.71 11.48
CA GLY A 113 9.90 19.03 11.58
C GLY A 113 10.03 19.73 10.22
N VAL A 114 10.34 18.99 9.15
CA VAL A 114 10.35 19.53 7.78
C VAL A 114 8.95 19.98 7.36
N PHE A 115 7.91 19.18 7.62
CA PHE A 115 6.55 19.56 7.27
C PHE A 115 6.07 20.80 8.05
N ASP A 116 6.46 20.95 9.31
CA ASP A 116 6.13 22.16 10.09
C ASP A 116 6.75 23.41 9.44
N LYS A 117 8.02 23.34 9.01
CA LYS A 117 8.68 24.43 8.26
C LYS A 117 7.98 24.72 6.93
N VAL A 118 7.42 23.72 6.26
CA VAL A 118 6.62 23.92 5.03
C VAL A 118 5.36 24.74 5.35
N VAL A 119 4.66 24.46 6.45
CA VAL A 119 3.49 25.23 6.87
C VAL A 119 3.87 26.68 7.21
N GLU A 120 4.99 26.88 7.90
CA GLU A 120 5.53 28.22 8.16
C GLU A 120 5.83 28.98 6.87
N LEU A 121 6.50 28.34 5.91
CA LEU A 121 6.79 28.94 4.62
C LEU A 121 5.51 29.33 3.86
N VAL A 122 4.48 28.49 3.85
CA VAL A 122 3.21 28.81 3.20
C VAL A 122 2.58 30.06 3.83
N ARG A 123 2.61 30.18 5.17
CA ARG A 123 2.11 31.37 5.88
C ARG A 123 2.91 32.64 5.61
N GLU A 124 4.22 32.52 5.37
CA GLU A 124 5.05 33.67 4.99
C GLU A 124 4.71 34.19 3.59
N VAL A 125 4.35 33.28 2.68
CA VAL A 125 3.97 33.62 1.31
C VAL A 125 2.55 34.17 1.23
N ASP A 126 1.61 33.52 1.92
CA ASP A 126 0.22 33.91 1.99
C ASP A 126 -0.35 33.59 3.38
N GLN A 127 -0.59 34.63 4.18
CA GLN A 127 -1.10 34.51 5.55
C GLN A 127 -2.51 33.93 5.62
N ASP A 128 -3.29 34.06 4.54
CA ASP A 128 -4.68 33.61 4.49
C ASP A 128 -4.82 32.19 3.88
N ALA A 129 -3.72 31.61 3.36
CA ALA A 129 -3.74 30.29 2.73
C ALA A 129 -3.98 29.14 3.73
N ILE A 130 -3.50 29.28 4.96
CA ILE A 130 -3.65 28.28 6.03
C ILE A 130 -4.13 29.00 7.31
N PRO A 131 -5.13 28.48 8.03
CA PRO A 131 -5.55 29.05 9.30
C PRO A 131 -4.38 29.26 10.28
N ALA A 132 -4.38 30.37 11.01
CA ALA A 132 -3.28 30.75 11.91
C ALA A 132 -3.03 29.74 13.04
N ASP A 133 -4.06 29.00 13.43
CA ASP A 133 -4.05 27.96 14.47
C ASP A 133 -3.90 26.54 13.92
N TYR A 134 -3.78 26.37 12.60
CA TYR A 134 -3.57 25.04 12.02
C TYR A 134 -2.19 24.49 12.41
N GLU A 135 -2.17 23.26 12.90
CA GLU A 135 -0.96 22.48 13.08
C GLU A 135 -1.11 21.18 12.29
N ILE A 136 0.01 20.64 11.81
CA ILE A 136 -0.03 19.32 11.18
C ILE A 136 -0.37 18.32 12.27
N PRO A 137 -1.48 17.58 12.13
CA PRO A 137 -1.86 16.60 13.13
C PRO A 137 -0.73 15.58 13.30
N ARG A 138 -0.43 15.23 14.54
CA ARG A 138 0.45 14.09 14.84
C ARG A 138 -0.39 12.81 14.87
N PRO A 139 0.17 11.68 14.47
CA PRO A 139 -0.56 10.43 14.44
C PRO A 139 -0.89 9.99 15.88
N VAL A 140 -2.02 9.33 16.02
CA VAL A 140 -2.38 8.64 17.26
C VAL A 140 -1.53 7.38 17.37
N GLU A 141 -0.77 7.30 18.47
CA GLU A 141 -0.02 6.12 18.86
C GLU A 141 -0.90 5.16 19.67
N GLU A 142 -0.92 3.89 19.27
CA GLU A 142 -1.58 2.81 20.00
C GLU A 142 -0.66 1.60 20.15
N ALA A 143 -0.63 1.02 21.34
CA ALA A 143 0.11 -0.22 21.58
C ALA A 143 -0.61 -1.42 20.94
N ILE A 144 0.12 -2.23 20.17
CA ILE A 144 -0.34 -3.50 19.60
C ILE A 144 0.66 -4.60 19.99
N GLY A 145 0.43 -5.22 21.15
CA GLY A 145 1.36 -6.20 21.70
C GLY A 145 2.69 -5.54 22.08
N GLU A 146 3.78 -5.98 21.44
CA GLU A 146 5.14 -5.42 21.60
C GLU A 146 5.47 -4.34 20.55
N ALA A 147 4.53 -4.02 19.65
CA ALA A 147 4.69 -2.99 18.62
C ALA A 147 3.87 -1.74 18.94
N SER A 148 4.24 -0.61 18.33
CA SER A 148 3.43 0.63 18.31
C SER A 148 2.81 0.84 16.93
N SER A 149 1.52 1.16 16.89
CA SER A 149 0.78 1.57 15.70
C SER A 149 0.58 3.07 15.69
N TYR A 150 0.84 3.70 14.55
CA TYR A 150 0.68 5.13 14.31
C TYR A 150 -0.32 5.32 13.17
N HIS A 151 -1.39 6.07 13.41
CA HIS A 151 -2.46 6.27 12.45
C HIS A 151 -3.15 7.63 12.63
N TYR A 152 -4.00 8.02 11.68
CA TYR A 152 -4.81 9.22 11.77
C TYR A 152 -6.30 8.85 11.91
N GLU A 153 -6.96 9.40 12.93
CA GLU A 153 -8.38 9.14 13.20
C GLU A 153 -9.26 9.70 12.08
N GLU A 154 -8.88 10.83 11.49
CA GLU A 154 -9.61 11.49 10.41
C GLU A 154 -9.65 10.62 9.16
N LEU A 155 -8.51 10.02 8.79
CA LEU A 155 -8.43 9.10 7.65
C LEU A 155 -9.23 7.82 7.88
N THR A 156 -9.18 7.31 9.11
CA THR A 156 -9.93 6.11 9.52
C THR A 156 -11.43 6.36 9.47
N SER A 157 -11.87 7.50 10.01
CA SER A 157 -13.28 7.88 10.10
C SER A 157 -13.88 8.29 8.76
N ALA A 158 -13.07 8.86 7.84
CA ALA A 158 -13.53 9.30 6.53
C ALA A 158 -14.07 8.15 5.66
N VAL A 159 -13.53 6.94 5.80
CA VAL A 159 -14.01 5.76 5.05
C VAL A 159 -15.18 5.08 5.77
N GLY A 160 -15.30 5.25 7.10
CA GLY A 160 -16.43 4.73 7.87
C GLY A 160 -16.58 3.21 7.86
N MET A 161 -15.53 2.47 7.48
CA MET A 161 -15.57 1.02 7.31
C MET A 161 -14.81 0.34 8.45
N ALA A 162 -15.50 -0.54 9.18
CA ALA A 162 -14.90 -1.25 10.32
C ALA A 162 -13.67 -2.08 9.89
N GLY A 163 -12.54 -1.86 10.56
CA GLY A 163 -11.27 -2.52 10.27
C GLY A 163 -10.37 -1.78 9.27
N PHE A 164 -10.88 -0.74 8.60
CA PHE A 164 -10.07 0.19 7.83
C PHE A 164 -9.29 1.10 8.78
N LYS A 165 -7.97 1.05 8.74
CA LYS A 165 -7.07 1.84 9.57
C LYS A 165 -5.71 1.96 8.87
N PRO A 166 -5.53 2.95 7.97
CA PRO A 166 -4.23 3.29 7.41
C PRO A 166 -3.24 3.58 8.52
N GLN A 167 -2.21 2.74 8.64
CA GLN A 167 -1.31 2.76 9.78
C GLN A 167 0.12 2.36 9.40
N LEU A 168 1.04 2.92 10.17
CA LEU A 168 2.42 2.50 10.28
C LEU A 168 2.57 1.73 11.59
N VAL A 169 3.04 0.50 11.54
CA VAL A 169 3.32 -0.29 12.74
C VAL A 169 4.80 -0.56 12.84
N ILE A 170 5.36 -0.25 14.01
CA ILE A 170 6.80 -0.34 14.29
C ILE A 170 6.97 -1.32 15.44
N ALA A 171 7.51 -2.50 15.14
CA ALA A 171 7.99 -3.47 16.12
C ALA A 171 9.52 -3.33 16.32
N ASP A 172 10.14 -4.24 17.06
CA ASP A 172 11.58 -4.22 17.32
C ASP A 172 12.43 -4.44 16.05
N ASP A 173 11.98 -5.33 15.16
CA ASP A 173 12.74 -5.81 14.00
C ASP A 173 12.01 -5.63 12.65
N VAL A 174 10.81 -5.03 12.65
CA VAL A 174 10.02 -4.83 11.43
C VAL A 174 9.17 -3.58 11.51
N VAL A 175 9.07 -2.87 10.39
CA VAL A 175 8.07 -1.83 10.16
C VAL A 175 7.06 -2.33 9.12
N ILE A 176 5.77 -2.11 9.37
CA ILE A 176 4.66 -2.55 8.52
C ILE A 176 3.82 -1.33 8.14
N PHE A 177 3.62 -1.12 6.85
CA PHE A 177 2.71 -0.15 6.27
C PHE A 177 1.49 -0.92 5.77
N GLY A 178 0.29 -0.58 6.25
CA GLY A 178 -0.94 -1.23 5.79
C GLY A 178 -2.18 -0.46 6.21
N TYR A 179 -3.34 -0.84 5.68
CA TYR A 179 -4.62 -0.21 6.05
C TYR A 179 -5.64 -1.15 6.65
N SER A 180 -5.37 -2.45 6.70
CA SER A 180 -6.25 -3.41 7.37
C SER A 180 -5.67 -3.75 8.74
N ASP A 181 -6.42 -3.43 9.80
CA ASP A 181 -6.04 -3.77 11.19
C ASP A 181 -5.87 -5.29 11.38
N ARG A 182 -6.69 -6.08 10.67
CA ARG A 182 -6.60 -7.55 10.66
C ARG A 182 -5.30 -8.02 10.02
N GLN A 183 -4.99 -7.57 8.80
CA GLN A 183 -3.80 -8.02 8.05
C GLN A 183 -2.51 -7.63 8.81
N VAL A 184 -2.44 -6.41 9.32
CA VAL A 184 -1.28 -5.92 10.06
C VAL A 184 -1.03 -6.76 11.31
N ARG A 185 -2.08 -7.08 12.08
CA ARG A 185 -1.94 -7.99 13.24
C ARG A 185 -1.53 -9.41 12.84
N ASP A 186 -2.07 -9.93 11.76
CA ASP A 186 -1.65 -11.23 11.22
C ASP A 186 -0.16 -11.23 10.82
N MET A 187 0.35 -10.14 10.26
CA MET A 187 1.76 -9.98 9.86
C MET A 187 2.71 -9.84 11.05
N LEU A 188 2.26 -9.21 12.15
CA LEU A 188 3.00 -9.23 13.43
C LEU A 188 3.06 -10.64 14.04
N GLY A 189 2.05 -11.46 13.77
CA GLY A 189 1.99 -12.85 14.22
C GLY A 189 3.06 -13.69 13.51
N ARG A 190 4.16 -14.00 14.20
CA ARG A 190 5.18 -14.95 13.71
C ARG A 190 4.53 -16.32 13.44
N ARG A 191 4.25 -16.63 12.17
CA ARG A 191 3.68 -17.91 11.73
C ARG A 191 4.65 -18.61 10.80
N ALA A 192 4.86 -19.91 11.04
CA ALA A 192 5.59 -20.74 10.10
C ALA A 192 4.79 -20.87 8.79
N LEU A 193 5.47 -20.79 7.65
CA LEU A 193 4.88 -21.07 6.35
C LEU A 193 4.47 -22.55 6.30
N ALA A 194 3.16 -22.81 6.31
CA ALA A 194 2.62 -24.18 6.25
C ALA A 194 2.94 -24.87 4.91
N THR A 195 3.01 -24.09 3.83
CA THR A 195 3.24 -24.55 2.46
C THR A 195 4.56 -24.01 1.93
N ARG A 196 5.65 -24.37 2.61
CA ARG A 196 7.01 -24.08 2.14
C ARG A 196 7.38 -25.11 1.07
N PRO A 197 7.89 -24.71 -0.12
CA PRO A 197 8.47 -25.66 -1.06
C PRO A 197 9.55 -26.48 -0.37
N ALA A 198 9.61 -27.80 -0.60
CA ALA A 198 10.50 -28.69 0.12
C ALA A 198 12.00 -28.35 -0.02
N TRP A 199 12.37 -27.59 -1.05
CA TRP A 199 13.74 -27.14 -1.31
C TRP A 199 14.10 -25.79 -0.68
N LEU A 200 13.11 -25.02 -0.18
CA LEU A 200 13.36 -23.75 0.49
C LEU A 200 13.67 -24.03 1.96
N THR A 201 14.95 -24.05 2.30
CA THR A 201 15.43 -24.15 3.69
C THR A 201 15.82 -22.76 4.22
N GLU A 202 16.11 -22.63 5.50
CA GLU A 202 16.64 -21.38 6.07
C GLU A 202 18.01 -20.99 5.49
N GLU A 203 18.78 -21.98 5.04
CA GLU A 203 20.11 -21.79 4.48
C GLU A 203 20.11 -21.59 2.96
N THR A 204 18.96 -21.71 2.29
CA THR A 204 18.87 -21.58 0.83
C THR A 204 18.93 -20.10 0.46
N PRO A 205 20.00 -19.60 -0.18
CA PRO A 205 20.06 -18.21 -0.60
C PRO A 205 19.06 -17.99 -1.74
N VAL A 206 18.03 -17.20 -1.47
CA VAL A 206 17.02 -16.81 -2.45
C VAL A 206 16.97 -15.29 -2.54
N ALA A 207 16.88 -14.78 -3.76
CA ALA A 207 16.66 -13.36 -4.02
C ALA A 207 15.19 -12.96 -3.78
N ALA A 208 14.26 -13.90 -4.00
CA ALA A 208 12.84 -13.68 -3.72
C ALA A 208 12.10 -14.99 -3.46
N VAL A 209 11.04 -14.90 -2.65
CA VAL A 209 10.04 -15.95 -2.46
C VAL A 209 8.68 -15.38 -2.82
N GLY A 210 7.94 -16.08 -3.68
CA GLY A 210 6.58 -15.74 -4.09
C GLY A 210 5.59 -16.80 -3.63
N TYR A 211 4.42 -16.37 -3.19
CA TYR A 211 3.31 -17.25 -2.85
C TYR A 211 2.01 -16.64 -3.37
N ALA A 212 1.25 -17.40 -4.14
CA ALA A 212 -0.02 -16.97 -4.71
C ALA A 212 -1.07 -18.07 -4.57
N ASP A 213 -2.13 -17.77 -3.82
CA ASP A 213 -3.27 -18.66 -3.63
C ASP A 213 -4.34 -18.34 -4.68
N TYR A 214 -4.18 -18.87 -5.90
CA TYR A 214 -5.09 -18.56 -7.01
C TYR A 214 -6.52 -19.00 -6.72
N GLY A 215 -6.72 -20.17 -6.11
CA GLY A 215 -8.04 -20.63 -5.68
C GLY A 215 -8.67 -19.68 -4.67
N GLY A 216 -7.91 -19.23 -3.67
CA GLY A 216 -8.35 -18.22 -2.70
C GLY A 216 -8.67 -16.86 -3.34
N MET A 217 -7.83 -16.36 -4.25
CA MET A 217 -8.05 -15.10 -4.96
C MET A 217 -9.35 -15.13 -5.79
N LEU A 218 -9.58 -16.23 -6.50
CA LEU A 218 -10.80 -16.41 -7.28
C LEU A 218 -12.01 -16.56 -6.36
N ALA A 219 -11.92 -17.39 -5.32
CA ALA A 219 -12.99 -17.52 -4.34
C ALA A 219 -13.36 -16.17 -3.69
N ALA A 220 -12.40 -15.29 -3.45
CA ALA A 220 -12.62 -13.96 -2.89
C ALA A 220 -13.49 -13.06 -3.79
N MET A 221 -13.46 -13.23 -5.11
CA MET A 221 -14.30 -12.44 -6.03
C MET A 221 -15.74 -12.92 -6.12
N ARG A 222 -16.03 -14.16 -5.70
CA ARG A 222 -17.36 -14.75 -5.84
C ARG A 222 -18.46 -13.92 -5.15
N PRO A 223 -18.31 -13.42 -3.90
CA PRO A 223 -19.31 -12.57 -3.27
C PRO A 223 -19.57 -11.26 -4.03
N TRP A 224 -18.55 -10.70 -4.69
CA TRP A 224 -18.71 -9.49 -5.51
C TRP A 224 -19.53 -9.74 -6.77
N ILE A 225 -19.31 -10.88 -7.43
CA ILE A 225 -20.09 -11.29 -8.60
C ILE A 225 -21.56 -11.48 -8.20
N MET A 226 -21.80 -12.18 -7.08
CA MET A 226 -23.14 -12.36 -6.51
C MET A 226 -23.82 -11.03 -6.19
N TYR A 227 -23.09 -10.12 -5.53
CA TYR A 227 -23.58 -8.79 -5.20
C TYR A 227 -23.94 -7.99 -6.45
N GLY A 228 -23.09 -8.00 -7.48
CA GLY A 228 -23.38 -7.38 -8.77
C GLY A 228 -24.67 -7.90 -9.42
N PHE A 229 -24.92 -9.20 -9.37
CA PHE A 229 -26.19 -9.76 -9.85
C PHE A 229 -27.38 -9.34 -9.01
N SER A 230 -27.26 -9.31 -7.67
CA SER A 230 -28.34 -8.85 -6.79
C SER A 230 -28.74 -7.40 -7.09
N MET A 231 -27.77 -6.54 -7.40
CA MET A 231 -27.99 -5.15 -7.78
C MET A 231 -28.68 -4.98 -9.14
N SER A 232 -28.52 -5.94 -10.05
CA SER A 232 -29.15 -5.89 -11.37
C SER A 232 -30.65 -6.21 -11.36
N GLY A 233 -31.15 -6.83 -10.30
CA GLY A 233 -32.53 -7.33 -10.21
C GLY A 233 -32.83 -8.52 -11.14
N MET A 234 -31.84 -9.04 -11.88
CA MET A 234 -32.01 -10.20 -12.74
C MET A 234 -32.02 -11.50 -11.93
N PRO A 235 -33.03 -12.38 -12.11
CA PRO A 235 -32.99 -13.74 -11.57
C PRO A 235 -31.75 -14.51 -12.05
N LEU A 236 -31.10 -15.24 -11.16
CA LEU A 236 -29.83 -15.91 -11.47
C LEU A 236 -29.89 -16.94 -12.60
N ASN A 237 -31.07 -17.51 -12.85
CA ASN A 237 -31.32 -18.49 -13.92
C ASN A 237 -31.73 -17.85 -15.25
N GLN A 238 -31.89 -16.53 -15.31
CA GLN A 238 -32.21 -15.84 -16.55
C GLN A 238 -30.96 -15.70 -17.42
N PRO A 239 -31.06 -15.89 -18.75
CA PRO A 239 -29.96 -15.60 -19.67
C PRO A 239 -29.50 -14.14 -19.55
N LEU A 240 -28.18 -13.91 -19.57
CA LEU A 240 -27.58 -12.57 -19.40
C LEU A 240 -27.86 -11.61 -20.56
N ALA A 241 -28.24 -12.13 -21.71
CA ALA A 241 -28.61 -11.37 -22.89
C ALA A 241 -29.66 -12.11 -23.70
N PRO A 242 -30.56 -11.39 -24.41
CA PRO A 242 -31.43 -12.01 -25.39
C PRO A 242 -30.62 -12.50 -26.60
N ALA A 243 -30.69 -13.78 -26.91
CA ALA A 243 -30.14 -14.34 -28.15
C ALA A 243 -30.86 -15.62 -28.57
N ASP A 244 -30.73 -15.98 -29.86
CA ASP A 244 -31.30 -17.20 -30.46
C ASP A 244 -30.47 -18.48 -30.17
N GLY A 245 -29.39 -18.36 -29.37
CA GLY A 245 -28.48 -19.45 -29.01
C GLY A 245 -28.28 -19.60 -27.50
N PRO A 246 -27.49 -20.58 -27.02
CA PRO A 246 -27.22 -20.75 -25.60
C PRO A 246 -26.45 -19.53 -25.07
N VAL A 247 -27.11 -18.75 -24.21
CA VAL A 247 -26.51 -17.65 -23.48
C VAL A 247 -26.39 -18.07 -22.02
N PRO A 248 -25.19 -17.97 -21.41
CA PRO A 248 -25.03 -18.30 -20.01
C PRO A 248 -25.93 -17.42 -19.13
N SER A 249 -26.49 -18.03 -18.10
CA SER A 249 -27.12 -17.36 -16.97
C SER A 249 -26.07 -16.90 -15.96
N ALA A 250 -26.48 -16.11 -14.97
CA ALA A 250 -25.61 -15.76 -13.86
C ALA A 250 -25.15 -17.01 -13.08
N ASN A 251 -26.02 -18.01 -12.92
CA ASN A 251 -25.66 -19.30 -12.31
C ASN A 251 -24.60 -20.06 -13.12
N ASP A 252 -24.67 -20.03 -14.45
CA ASP A 252 -23.63 -20.65 -15.29
C ASP A 252 -22.29 -19.96 -15.08
N LEU A 253 -22.27 -18.62 -14.99
CA LEU A 253 -21.04 -17.87 -14.68
C LEU A 253 -20.50 -18.19 -13.29
N LEU A 254 -21.35 -18.29 -12.28
CA LEU A 254 -20.94 -18.67 -10.92
C LEU A 254 -20.37 -20.08 -10.88
N GLN A 255 -20.96 -21.03 -11.62
CA GLN A 255 -20.44 -22.39 -11.71
C GLN A 255 -19.08 -22.46 -12.42
N ILE A 256 -18.91 -21.69 -13.50
CA ILE A 256 -17.60 -21.53 -14.16
C ILE A 256 -16.59 -20.95 -13.15
N TRP A 257 -17.00 -19.95 -12.38
CA TRP A 257 -16.15 -19.33 -11.37
C TRP A 257 -15.75 -20.27 -10.23
N ASP A 258 -16.70 -21.07 -9.73
CA ASP A 258 -16.46 -22.09 -8.71
C ASP A 258 -15.46 -23.15 -9.21
N THR A 259 -15.50 -23.48 -10.51
CA THR A 259 -14.51 -24.37 -11.14
C THR A 259 -13.10 -23.78 -11.09
N PHE A 260 -12.95 -22.48 -11.38
CA PHE A 260 -11.65 -21.81 -11.28
C PHE A 260 -11.19 -21.63 -9.83
N SER A 261 -12.11 -21.50 -8.88
CA SER A 261 -11.79 -21.40 -7.45
C SER A 261 -11.18 -22.68 -6.87
N ALA A 262 -11.28 -23.81 -7.58
CA ALA A 262 -10.52 -25.03 -7.30
C ALA A 262 -9.05 -24.97 -7.75
N ALA A 263 -8.60 -23.86 -8.33
CA ALA A 263 -7.18 -23.63 -8.60
C ALA A 263 -6.36 -23.81 -7.32
N GLY A 264 -5.18 -24.40 -7.46
CA GLY A 264 -4.25 -24.60 -6.37
C GLY A 264 -3.52 -23.32 -6.00
N VAL A 265 -2.44 -23.54 -5.27
CA VAL A 265 -1.52 -22.53 -4.80
C VAL A 265 -0.25 -22.63 -5.64
N ALA A 266 0.32 -21.50 -6.05
CA ALA A 266 1.65 -21.45 -6.62
C ALA A 266 2.64 -20.92 -5.57
N ALA A 267 3.77 -21.59 -5.44
CA ALA A 267 4.92 -21.08 -4.71
C ALA A 267 6.12 -20.99 -5.64
N ALA A 268 6.89 -19.92 -5.52
CA ALA A 268 8.05 -19.64 -6.34
C ALA A 268 9.25 -19.22 -5.49
N THR A 269 10.44 -19.61 -5.92
CA THR A 269 11.70 -19.10 -5.38
C THR A 269 12.57 -18.64 -6.54
N VAL A 270 13.15 -17.44 -6.41
CA VAL A 270 14.09 -16.89 -7.38
C VAL A 270 15.48 -16.88 -6.75
N SER A 271 16.47 -17.40 -7.47
CA SER A 271 17.88 -17.33 -7.09
C SER A 271 18.66 -16.59 -8.17
N THR A 272 19.59 -15.73 -7.74
CA THR A 272 20.53 -15.02 -8.60
C THR A 272 21.94 -15.47 -8.25
N ASP A 273 22.75 -15.74 -9.27
CA ASP A 273 24.20 -15.89 -9.15
C ASP A 273 24.83 -14.63 -9.76
N ASP A 274 25.80 -14.03 -9.08
CA ASP A 274 26.52 -12.81 -9.51
C ASP A 274 27.16 -12.95 -10.91
N SER A 275 27.28 -14.17 -11.42
CA SER A 275 27.90 -14.50 -12.72
C SER A 275 27.00 -15.29 -13.69
N GLY A 276 25.74 -15.58 -13.30
CA GLY A 276 24.91 -16.60 -13.95
C GLY A 276 23.49 -16.17 -14.32
N PRO A 277 22.68 -17.09 -14.88
CA PRO A 277 21.28 -16.82 -15.21
C PRO A 277 20.43 -16.72 -13.93
N THR A 278 19.46 -15.81 -13.91
CA THR A 278 18.40 -15.82 -12.91
C THR A 278 17.55 -17.07 -13.08
N VAL A 279 17.43 -17.89 -12.04
CA VAL A 279 16.63 -19.12 -12.06
C VAL A 279 15.41 -18.96 -11.16
N ALA A 280 14.22 -19.23 -11.71
CA ALA A 280 12.97 -19.24 -10.97
C ALA A 280 12.42 -20.67 -10.92
N HIS A 281 12.27 -21.21 -9.70
CA HIS A 281 11.62 -22.50 -9.47
C HIS A 281 10.18 -22.27 -9.05
N TRP A 282 9.23 -22.93 -9.74
CA TRP A 282 7.80 -22.84 -9.45
C TRP A 282 7.26 -24.22 -9.09
N VAL A 283 6.41 -24.29 -8.07
CA VAL A 283 5.57 -25.46 -7.80
C VAL A 283 4.12 -25.05 -7.73
N TRP A 284 3.29 -25.85 -8.39
CA TRP A 284 1.85 -25.85 -8.18
C TRP A 284 1.50 -26.87 -7.10
N VAL A 285 0.93 -26.40 -6.00
CA VAL A 285 0.45 -27.21 -4.91
C VAL A 285 -1.06 -27.28 -5.04
N SER A 286 -1.58 -28.44 -5.45
CA SER A 286 -3.03 -28.69 -5.39
C SER A 286 -3.47 -28.69 -3.93
N ARG A 287 -4.58 -28.00 -3.63
CA ARG A 287 -5.27 -28.11 -2.34
C ARG A 287 -5.91 -29.48 -2.18
#